data_AF-A0A7S3UY88-F1
#
_entry.id   AF-A0A7S3UY88-F1
#
_cell.length_a   1.000
_cell.length_b   1.000
_cell.length_c   1.000
_cell.angle_alpha   90.00
_cell.angle_beta   90.00
_cell.angle_gamma   90.00
#
_symmetry.space_group_name_H-M   'P 1'
#
loop_
_entity.id
_entity.type
_entity.pdbx_description
1 polymer ?
#
loop_
_entity_poly.entity_id
_entity_poly.type
_entity_poly.pdbx_seq_one_letter_code
_entity_poly.pdbx_strand_id
1 'polypeptide(L)'
;MKTKKYPVYKGVVTNWDEMEMIWHHTFYNELRVSPEGRAVLLTEPPLYPRASQERTIETMFNLFGISAYYKSSAALLSLYAVGATTGIVLTSGEGVTSTMAVYEGYALPHTIIRSEVAGREITEYLMKSLIERGYEFTSAADRLIVQDIKEKCSYIALDLETEKQQDLKNSNHAVMDCDTSAGTIRIGHERFQCPEALFDPSLIGQDSSKGIHLIIYDSIERIDADVRSDFYANIVLCGGSTLFAGIDARLVQEIEKLENAPSRDKIKIHDKNHLKRLYSTWIGGSILASVSTFKSMWITESEFVHSGPTIVHRKCFS
;
A
#
# COMPACT_ATOMS: atom_id res chain seq x y z
N MET A 1 -4.52 -11.04 -29.74
CA MET A 1 -5.04 -10.34 -28.55
C MET A 1 -4.13 -10.69 -27.38
N LYS A 2 -3.18 -9.83 -27.00
CA LYS A 2 -2.29 -10.11 -25.85
C LYS A 2 -3.09 -9.83 -24.58
N THR A 3 -3.36 -10.86 -23.77
CA THR A 3 -3.88 -10.71 -22.42
C THR A 3 -2.92 -9.82 -21.65
N LYS A 4 -3.36 -8.66 -21.15
CA LYS A 4 -2.50 -7.77 -20.34
C LYS A 4 -2.02 -8.55 -19.12
N LYS A 5 -0.72 -8.81 -19.03
CA LYS A 5 -0.08 -9.39 -17.85
C LYS A 5 0.44 -8.24 -16.98
N TYR A 6 0.39 -8.44 -15.66
CA TYR A 6 0.95 -7.49 -14.70
C TYR A 6 2.39 -7.94 -14.41
N PRO A 7 3.42 -7.12 -14.71
CA PRO A 7 4.81 -7.49 -14.45
C PRO A 7 5.16 -7.51 -12.98
N VAL A 8 4.30 -6.94 -12.14
CA VAL A 8 4.38 -6.97 -10.68
C VAL A 8 3.14 -7.67 -10.14
N TYR A 9 3.35 -8.72 -9.35
CA TYR A 9 2.29 -9.45 -8.67
C TYR A 9 2.58 -9.50 -7.17
N LYS A 10 1.63 -9.07 -6.35
CA LYS A 10 1.78 -8.97 -4.88
C LYS A 10 3.10 -8.32 -4.46
N GLY A 11 3.42 -7.19 -5.10
CA GLY A 11 4.65 -6.42 -4.84
C GLY A 11 5.94 -7.03 -5.39
N VAL A 12 5.91 -8.22 -6.00
CA VAL A 12 7.09 -8.88 -6.56
C VAL A 12 7.11 -8.78 -8.08
N VAL A 13 8.25 -8.37 -8.67
CA VAL A 13 8.43 -8.38 -10.13
C VAL A 13 8.47 -9.84 -10.60
N THR A 14 7.54 -10.22 -11.46
CA THR A 14 7.40 -11.56 -12.06
C THR A 14 7.78 -11.57 -13.54
N ASN A 15 7.73 -10.43 -14.22
CA ASN A 15 8.18 -10.27 -15.61
C ASN A 15 9.09 -9.04 -15.73
N TRP A 16 10.38 -9.30 -15.86
CA TRP A 16 11.40 -8.26 -15.87
C TRP A 16 11.48 -7.53 -17.20
N ASP A 17 11.25 -8.21 -18.33
CA ASP A 17 11.25 -7.56 -19.64
C ASP A 17 10.13 -6.50 -19.72
N GLU A 18 8.94 -6.83 -19.20
CA GLU A 18 7.83 -5.88 -19.09
C GLU A 18 8.10 -4.79 -18.04
N MET A 19 8.81 -5.10 -16.94
CA MET A 19 9.20 -4.09 -15.95
C MET A 19 10.21 -3.09 -16.50
N GLU A 20 11.19 -3.54 -17.29
CA GLU A 20 12.14 -2.71 -18.02
C GLU A 20 11.42 -1.76 -18.98
N MET A 21 10.39 -2.25 -19.70
CA MET A 21 9.53 -1.40 -20.53
C MET A 21 8.81 -0.33 -19.71
N ILE A 22 8.32 -0.66 -18.51
CA ILE A 22 7.68 0.31 -17.61
C ILE A 22 8.68 1.39 -17.17
N TRP A 23 9.87 1.00 -16.73
CA TRP A 23 10.91 1.97 -16.33
C TRP A 23 11.36 2.83 -17.51
N HIS A 24 11.55 2.24 -18.69
CA HIS A 24 11.84 2.99 -19.91
C HIS A 24 10.76 4.01 -20.21
N HIS A 25 9.48 3.61 -20.23
CA HIS A 25 8.35 4.53 -20.42
C HIS A 25 8.34 5.63 -19.34
N THR A 26 8.61 5.29 -18.09
CA THR A 26 8.66 6.24 -16.98
C THR A 26 9.75 7.30 -17.20
N PHE A 27 10.98 6.90 -17.53
CA PHE A 27 12.07 7.85 -17.75
C PHE A 27 11.87 8.69 -19.01
N TYR A 28 11.62 8.04 -20.15
CA TYR A 28 11.67 8.70 -21.45
C TYR A 28 10.34 9.34 -21.88
N ASN A 29 9.19 8.80 -21.49
CA ASN A 29 7.88 9.29 -21.93
C ASN A 29 7.21 10.17 -20.87
N GLU A 30 7.16 9.71 -19.61
CA GLU A 30 6.52 10.44 -18.52
C GLU A 30 7.42 11.57 -18.00
N LEU A 31 8.62 11.23 -17.52
CA LEU A 31 9.57 12.21 -16.96
C LEU A 31 10.35 12.97 -18.04
N ARG A 32 10.41 12.44 -19.26
CA ARG A 32 11.13 13.00 -20.41
C ARG A 32 12.59 13.33 -20.08
N VAL A 33 13.25 12.42 -19.37
CA VAL A 33 14.62 12.57 -18.90
C VAL A 33 15.41 11.29 -19.16
N SER A 34 16.65 11.42 -19.66
CA SER A 34 17.56 10.26 -19.71
C SER A 34 17.97 9.88 -18.28
N PRO A 35 17.87 8.60 -17.87
CA PRO A 35 18.35 8.16 -16.56
C PRO A 35 19.89 8.16 -16.46
N GLU A 36 20.59 8.18 -17.59
CA GLU A 36 22.05 8.12 -17.65
C GLU A 36 22.70 9.24 -16.83
N GLY A 37 23.67 8.86 -16.00
CA GLY A 37 24.42 9.78 -15.14
C GLY A 37 23.61 10.37 -13.97
N ARG A 38 22.36 9.95 -13.74
CA ARG A 38 21.51 10.48 -12.66
C ARG A 38 21.44 9.55 -11.45
N ALA A 39 21.09 10.13 -10.30
CA ALA A 39 20.76 9.36 -9.12
C ALA A 39 19.28 8.94 -9.17
N VAL A 40 18.99 7.69 -8.81
CA VAL A 40 17.63 7.14 -8.75
C VAL A 40 17.34 6.60 -7.36
N LEU A 41 16.22 7.05 -6.79
CA LEU A 41 15.62 6.47 -5.60
C LEU A 41 14.45 5.58 -6.03
N LEU A 42 14.45 4.32 -5.61
CA LEU A 42 13.33 3.40 -5.80
C LEU A 42 12.73 2.96 -4.47
N THR A 43 11.44 2.65 -4.52
CA THR A 43 10.74 2.03 -3.40
C THR A 43 10.60 0.54 -3.61
N GLU A 44 10.84 -0.24 -2.56
CA GLU A 44 10.62 -1.68 -2.56
C GLU A 44 9.68 -2.07 -1.41
N PRO A 45 8.86 -3.13 -1.58
CA PRO A 45 8.01 -3.61 -0.51
C PRO A 45 8.83 -4.27 0.61
N PRO A 46 8.30 -4.34 1.83
CA PRO A 46 8.94 -5.10 2.89
C PRO A 46 9.12 -6.57 2.50
N LEU A 47 10.22 -7.18 2.94
CA LEU A 47 10.55 -8.59 2.68
C LEU A 47 10.68 -8.92 1.18
N TYR A 48 11.13 -7.95 0.35
CA TYR A 48 11.38 -8.17 -1.07
C TYR A 48 12.52 -9.18 -1.28
N PRO A 49 12.38 -10.18 -2.18
CA PRO A 49 13.40 -11.22 -2.35
C PRO A 49 14.78 -10.64 -2.70
N ARG A 50 15.85 -11.16 -2.08
CA ARG A 50 17.22 -10.65 -2.30
C ARG A 50 17.64 -10.68 -3.77
N ALA A 51 17.33 -11.77 -4.48
CA ALA A 51 17.62 -11.89 -5.90
C ALA A 51 16.88 -10.81 -6.73
N SER A 52 15.67 -10.45 -6.34
CA SER A 52 14.92 -9.37 -6.99
C SER A 52 15.54 -8.01 -6.69
N GLN A 53 16.03 -7.77 -5.47
CA GLN A 53 16.76 -6.53 -5.12
C GLN A 53 18.03 -6.38 -5.97
N GLU A 54 18.80 -7.47 -6.07
CA GLU A 54 20.03 -7.53 -6.87
C GLU A 54 19.75 -7.29 -8.35
N ARG A 55 18.69 -7.90 -8.88
CA ARG A 55 18.29 -7.67 -10.28
C ARG A 55 17.81 -6.24 -10.54
N THR A 56 17.07 -5.62 -9.59
CA THR A 56 16.67 -4.21 -9.72
C THR A 56 17.89 -3.30 -9.85
N ILE A 57 18.87 -3.43 -8.94
CA ILE A 57 20.06 -2.57 -8.96
C ILE A 57 20.93 -2.85 -10.19
N GLU A 58 21.07 -4.11 -10.62
CA GLU A 58 21.75 -4.46 -11.87
C GLU A 58 21.11 -3.79 -13.08
N THR A 59 19.78 -3.91 -13.24
CA THR A 59 19.07 -3.27 -14.35
C THR A 59 19.28 -1.76 -14.32
N MET A 60 19.20 -1.13 -13.15
CA MET A 60 19.35 0.33 -13.05
C MET A 60 20.76 0.80 -13.46
N PHE A 61 21.83 0.16 -12.99
CA PHE A 61 23.19 0.53 -13.40
C PHE A 61 23.52 0.09 -14.83
N ASN A 62 23.30 -1.17 -15.19
CA ASN A 62 23.78 -1.74 -16.44
C ASN A 62 22.93 -1.37 -17.65
N LEU A 63 21.60 -1.33 -17.51
CA LEU A 63 20.69 -1.02 -18.61
C LEU A 63 20.40 0.48 -18.72
N PHE A 64 20.17 1.15 -17.57
CA PHE A 64 19.79 2.57 -17.55
C PHE A 64 20.95 3.53 -17.29
N GLY A 65 22.16 3.05 -16.97
CA GLY A 65 23.37 3.88 -16.87
C GLY A 65 23.33 4.92 -15.76
N ILE A 66 22.61 4.66 -14.66
CA ILE A 66 22.49 5.60 -13.54
C ILE A 66 23.84 5.79 -12.84
N SER A 67 24.08 6.96 -12.23
CA SER A 67 25.33 7.24 -11.49
C SER A 67 25.26 6.85 -10.01
N ALA A 68 24.04 6.80 -9.45
CA ALA A 68 23.82 6.48 -8.05
C ALA A 68 22.44 5.87 -7.80
N TYR A 69 22.35 4.94 -6.85
CA TYR A 69 21.13 4.22 -6.50
C TYR A 69 20.85 4.31 -5.00
N TYR A 70 19.58 4.41 -4.62
CA TYR A 70 19.14 4.15 -3.26
C TYR A 70 17.78 3.45 -3.27
N LYS A 71 17.58 2.48 -2.37
CA LYS A 71 16.27 1.86 -2.13
C LYS A 71 15.74 2.31 -0.78
N SER A 72 14.43 2.52 -0.68
CA SER A 72 13.76 2.79 0.60
C SER A 72 12.43 2.04 0.68
N SER A 73 11.95 1.80 1.90
CA SER A 73 10.60 1.28 2.10
C SER A 73 9.56 2.40 1.96
N ALA A 74 8.37 2.04 1.47
CA ALA A 74 7.23 2.95 1.38
C ALA A 74 6.83 3.53 2.76
N ALA A 75 6.91 2.71 3.80
CA ALA A 75 6.59 3.11 5.17
C ALA A 75 7.48 4.25 5.66
N LEU A 76 8.81 4.11 5.53
CA LEU A 76 9.76 5.13 5.98
C LEU A 76 9.54 6.46 5.25
N LEU A 77 9.37 6.42 3.94
CA LEU A 77 9.11 7.64 3.15
C LEU A 77 7.78 8.28 3.54
N SER A 78 6.74 7.49 3.80
CA SER A 78 5.42 8.02 4.19
C SER A 78 5.45 8.75 5.53
N LEU A 79 6.30 8.31 6.47
CA LEU A 79 6.54 9.07 7.72
C LEU A 79 7.21 10.42 7.45
N TYR A 80 8.22 10.45 6.57
CA TYR A 80 8.85 11.72 6.18
C TYR A 80 7.88 12.68 5.52
N ALA A 81 6.91 12.18 4.74
CA ALA A 81 5.88 13.01 4.12
C ALA A 81 4.98 13.72 5.14
N VAL A 82 4.77 13.14 6.33
CA VAL A 82 3.99 13.76 7.42
C VAL A 82 4.87 14.51 8.42
N GLY A 83 6.18 14.61 8.17
CA GLY A 83 7.14 15.28 9.05
C GLY A 83 7.42 14.55 10.36
N ALA A 84 7.21 13.22 10.39
CA ALA A 84 7.48 12.39 11.56
C ALA A 84 8.68 11.46 11.32
N THR A 85 9.36 11.11 12.41
CA THR A 85 10.48 10.15 12.42
C THR A 85 10.19 8.90 13.24
N THR A 86 9.15 8.94 14.08
CA THR A 86 8.67 7.82 14.88
C THR A 86 7.19 7.60 14.62
N GLY A 87 6.80 6.34 14.45
CA GLY A 87 5.41 5.94 14.26
C GLY A 87 5.28 4.57 13.61
N ILE A 88 4.05 4.09 13.54
CA ILE A 88 3.71 2.87 12.81
C ILE A 88 2.98 3.23 11.53
N VAL A 89 3.40 2.62 10.42
CA VAL A 89 2.80 2.89 9.11
C VAL A 89 2.06 1.67 8.62
N LEU A 90 0.78 1.83 8.30
CA LEU A 90 0.02 0.87 7.50
C LEU A 90 0.11 1.29 6.03
N THR A 91 0.77 0.47 5.23
CA THR A 91 0.81 0.63 3.77
C THR A 91 -0.14 -0.38 3.14
N SER A 92 -1.24 0.07 2.52
CA SER A 92 -2.21 -0.79 1.82
C SER A 92 -2.36 -0.32 0.37
N GLY A 93 -1.75 -1.09 -0.55
CA GLY A 93 -1.73 -0.79 -1.99
C GLY A 93 -2.64 -1.72 -2.80
N GLU A 94 -2.30 -1.90 -4.07
CA GLU A 94 -3.08 -2.79 -4.95
C GLU A 94 -2.89 -4.27 -4.63
N GLY A 95 -1.66 -4.74 -4.34
CA GLY A 95 -1.41 -6.18 -4.18
C GLY A 95 -0.85 -6.62 -2.83
N VAL A 96 -0.53 -5.68 -1.94
CA VAL A 96 0.04 -5.99 -0.62
C VAL A 96 -0.45 -4.96 0.39
N THR A 97 -0.79 -5.44 1.58
CA THR A 97 -0.93 -4.62 2.78
C THR A 97 0.19 -5.00 3.76
N SER A 98 0.82 -4.01 4.38
CA SER A 98 1.88 -4.26 5.37
C SER A 98 1.94 -3.20 6.44
N THR A 99 2.43 -3.58 7.62
CA THR A 99 2.75 -2.66 8.70
C THR A 99 4.26 -2.63 8.95
N MET A 100 4.78 -1.48 9.32
CA MET A 100 6.17 -1.31 9.72
C MET A 100 6.25 -0.18 10.75
N ALA A 101 6.85 -0.48 11.91
CA ALA A 101 7.21 0.52 12.88
C ALA A 101 8.57 1.15 12.53
N VAL A 102 8.66 2.45 12.75
CA VAL A 102 9.89 3.23 12.61
C VAL A 102 10.08 4.01 13.90
N TYR A 103 11.29 3.99 14.43
CA TYR A 103 11.68 4.71 15.63
C TYR A 103 12.87 5.60 15.33
N GLU A 104 12.72 6.91 15.49
CA GLU A 104 13.77 7.91 15.25
C GLU A 104 14.45 7.79 13.87
N GLY A 105 13.67 7.46 12.84
CA GLY A 105 14.15 7.29 11.46
C GLY A 105 14.69 5.88 11.14
N TYR A 106 14.73 4.97 12.11
CA TYR A 106 15.15 3.59 11.91
C TYR A 106 13.94 2.66 11.80
N ALA A 107 13.83 1.93 10.69
CA ALA A 107 12.85 0.86 10.56
C ALA A 107 13.13 -0.26 11.57
N LEU A 108 12.08 -0.84 12.15
CA LEU A 108 12.17 -1.96 13.09
C LEU A 108 11.75 -3.26 12.38
N PRO A 109 12.67 -4.08 11.82
CA PRO A 109 12.30 -5.16 10.92
C PRO A 109 11.46 -6.26 11.57
N HIS A 110 11.64 -6.50 12.87
CA HIS A 110 10.88 -7.50 13.62
C HIS A 110 9.39 -7.14 13.75
N THR A 111 9.03 -5.86 13.59
CA THR A 111 7.64 -5.37 13.63
C THR A 111 6.90 -5.54 12.31
N ILE A 112 7.60 -5.91 11.23
CA ILE A 112 7.00 -6.01 9.91
C ILE A 112 5.97 -7.15 9.90
N ILE A 113 4.75 -6.83 9.50
CA ILE A 113 3.70 -7.80 9.22
C ILE A 113 3.18 -7.54 7.81
N ARG A 114 3.06 -8.60 7.02
CA ARG A 114 2.60 -8.54 5.63
C ARG A 114 1.33 -9.38 5.49
N SER A 115 0.35 -8.80 4.81
CA SER A 115 -0.91 -9.44 4.41
C SER A 115 -1.04 -9.33 2.89
N GLU A 116 -1.56 -10.38 2.27
CA GLU A 116 -1.88 -10.39 0.84
C GLU A 116 -3.29 -9.87 0.56
N VAL A 117 -4.02 -9.40 1.58
CA VAL A 117 -5.33 -8.77 1.42
C VAL A 117 -5.13 -7.29 1.12
N ALA A 118 -5.39 -6.89 -0.13
CA ALA A 118 -5.17 -5.52 -0.60
C ALA A 118 -6.24 -5.10 -1.63
N GLY A 119 -6.00 -4.02 -2.38
CA GLY A 119 -6.96 -3.48 -3.36
C GLY A 119 -7.44 -4.48 -4.41
N ARG A 120 -6.56 -5.41 -4.82
CA ARG A 120 -6.79 -6.49 -5.78
C ARG A 120 -7.86 -7.45 -5.30
N GLU A 121 -7.68 -7.98 -4.11
CA GLU A 121 -8.59 -8.95 -3.50
C GLU A 121 -9.97 -8.32 -3.24
N ILE A 122 -10.02 -7.04 -2.86
CA ILE A 122 -11.27 -6.29 -2.70
C ILE A 122 -11.99 -6.12 -4.05
N THR A 123 -11.25 -5.77 -5.11
CA THR A 123 -11.83 -5.65 -6.47
C THR A 123 -12.38 -6.99 -6.95
N GLU A 124 -11.66 -8.09 -6.73
CA GLU A 124 -12.09 -9.44 -7.10
C GLU A 124 -13.34 -9.87 -6.32
N TYR A 125 -13.39 -9.54 -5.03
CA TYR A 125 -14.57 -9.81 -4.21
C TYR A 125 -15.79 -9.02 -4.68
N LEU A 126 -15.62 -7.72 -4.97
CA LEU A 126 -16.69 -6.89 -5.53
C LEU A 126 -17.17 -7.42 -6.89
N MET A 127 -16.24 -7.83 -7.76
CA MET A 127 -16.57 -8.40 -9.07
C MET A 127 -17.43 -9.65 -8.91
N LYS A 128 -17.08 -10.55 -7.98
CA LYS A 128 -17.86 -11.74 -7.67
C LYS A 128 -19.27 -11.39 -7.18
N SER A 129 -19.40 -10.45 -6.25
CA SER A 129 -20.71 -10.01 -5.74
C SER A 129 -21.61 -9.40 -6.83
N LEU A 130 -21.03 -8.62 -7.75
CA LEU A 130 -21.79 -8.06 -8.87
C LEU A 130 -22.22 -9.15 -9.87
N ILE A 131 -21.40 -10.16 -10.11
CA ILE A 131 -21.77 -11.33 -10.94
C ILE A 131 -22.93 -12.10 -10.31
N GLU A 132 -22.91 -12.32 -9.00
CA GLU A 132 -24.00 -12.98 -8.26
C GLU A 132 -25.32 -12.20 -8.34
N ARG A 133 -25.24 -10.88 -8.52
CA ARG A 133 -26.39 -9.99 -8.76
C ARG A 133 -26.90 -10.00 -10.22
N GLY A 134 -26.18 -10.67 -11.12
CA GLY A 134 -26.55 -10.83 -12.52
C GLY A 134 -25.82 -9.90 -13.50
N TYR A 135 -24.77 -9.20 -13.08
CA TYR A 135 -23.91 -8.46 -14.01
C TYR A 135 -22.91 -9.39 -14.72
N GLU A 136 -22.65 -9.15 -16.00
CA GLU A 136 -21.71 -9.96 -16.78
C GLU A 136 -20.32 -9.31 -16.80
N PHE A 137 -19.40 -9.85 -15.99
CA PHE A 137 -17.99 -9.48 -16.03
C PHE A 137 -17.13 -10.71 -16.27
N THR A 138 -16.39 -10.73 -17.38
CA THR A 138 -15.62 -11.92 -17.83
C THR A 138 -14.20 -11.59 -18.28
N SER A 139 -13.92 -10.32 -18.59
CA SER A 139 -12.67 -9.89 -19.21
C SER A 139 -11.73 -9.17 -18.24
N ALA A 140 -10.46 -9.05 -18.63
CA ALA A 140 -9.49 -8.23 -17.89
C ALA A 140 -9.81 -6.72 -17.93
N ALA A 141 -10.57 -6.26 -18.93
CA ALA A 141 -11.03 -4.87 -19.00
C ALA A 141 -12.14 -4.61 -17.97
N ASP A 142 -13.01 -5.58 -17.76
CA ASP A 142 -14.11 -5.50 -16.80
C ASP A 142 -13.59 -5.32 -15.36
N ARG A 143 -12.45 -5.95 -15.05
CA ARG A 143 -11.79 -5.75 -13.76
C ARG A 143 -11.44 -4.27 -13.50
N LEU A 144 -11.03 -3.52 -14.52
CA LEU A 144 -10.71 -2.09 -14.38
C LEU A 144 -11.99 -1.27 -14.14
N ILE A 145 -13.11 -1.69 -14.74
CA ILE A 145 -14.42 -1.09 -14.48
C ILE A 145 -14.83 -1.34 -13.02
N VAL A 146 -14.71 -2.57 -12.53
CA VAL A 146 -15.03 -2.89 -11.14
C VAL A 146 -14.10 -2.17 -10.17
N GLN A 147 -12.82 -1.98 -10.52
CA GLN A 147 -11.91 -1.16 -9.74
C GLN A 147 -12.37 0.30 -9.65
N ASP A 148 -12.82 0.89 -10.76
CA ASP A 148 -13.38 2.25 -10.79
C ASP A 148 -14.66 2.36 -9.93
N ILE A 149 -15.54 1.35 -9.98
CA ILE A 149 -16.72 1.26 -9.09
C ILE A 149 -16.29 1.22 -7.62
N LYS A 150 -15.33 0.36 -7.27
CA LYS A 150 -14.80 0.23 -5.92
C LYS A 150 -14.27 1.58 -5.40
N GLU A 151 -13.46 2.26 -6.20
CA GLU A 151 -12.83 3.52 -5.79
C GLU A 151 -13.83 4.67 -5.65
N LYS A 152 -14.90 4.71 -6.46
CA LYS A 152 -15.92 5.76 -6.42
C LYS A 152 -17.04 5.51 -5.43
N CYS A 153 -17.48 4.27 -5.30
CA CYS A 153 -18.79 3.94 -4.72
C CYS A 153 -18.69 3.19 -3.37
N SER A 154 -17.53 2.62 -3.03
CA SER A 154 -17.33 1.85 -1.79
C SER A 154 -16.83 2.67 -0.59
N TYR A 155 -17.18 2.24 0.62
CA TYR A 155 -16.80 2.88 1.88
C TYR A 155 -16.78 1.87 3.03
N ILE A 156 -16.08 2.15 4.11
CA ILE A 156 -16.03 1.29 5.30
C ILE A 156 -17.12 1.71 6.29
N ALA A 157 -17.98 0.76 6.65
CA ALA A 157 -18.97 0.94 7.70
C ALA A 157 -18.31 0.92 9.09
N LEU A 158 -18.86 1.72 10.01
CA LEU A 158 -18.42 1.74 11.41
C LEU A 158 -18.84 0.46 12.15
N ASP A 159 -20.07 0.01 11.90
CA ASP A 159 -20.59 -1.28 12.37
C ASP A 159 -21.32 -1.96 11.21
N LEU A 160 -20.75 -3.06 10.73
CA LEU A 160 -21.23 -3.75 9.53
C LEU A 160 -22.67 -4.24 9.67
N GLU A 161 -23.01 -4.81 10.82
CA GLU A 161 -24.33 -5.42 11.05
C GLU A 161 -25.43 -4.35 11.14
N THR A 162 -25.14 -3.23 11.80
CA THR A 162 -26.03 -2.07 11.82
C THR A 162 -26.24 -1.51 10.42
N GLU A 163 -25.17 -1.39 9.62
CA GLU A 163 -25.25 -0.88 8.24
C GLU A 163 -26.11 -1.82 7.37
N LYS A 164 -25.91 -3.14 7.46
CA LYS A 164 -26.75 -4.13 6.77
C LYS A 164 -28.23 -4.01 7.16
N GLN A 165 -28.52 -3.86 8.45
CA GLN A 165 -29.90 -3.70 8.92
C GLN A 165 -30.54 -2.41 8.41
N GLN A 166 -29.78 -1.32 8.30
CA GLN A 166 -30.27 -0.06 7.75
C GLN A 166 -30.53 -0.17 6.25
N ASP A 167 -29.63 -0.83 5.49
CA ASP A 167 -29.84 -1.08 4.06
C ASP A 167 -31.10 -1.91 3.80
N LEU A 168 -31.33 -2.96 4.61
CA LEU A 168 -32.54 -3.81 4.53
C LEU A 168 -33.84 -3.06 4.86
N LYS A 169 -33.79 -2.06 5.75
CA LYS A 169 -34.96 -1.25 6.14
C LYS A 169 -35.32 -0.21 5.09
N ASN A 170 -34.36 0.22 4.28
CA ASN A 170 -34.62 1.16 3.19
C ASN A 170 -35.31 0.42 2.04
N SER A 171 -36.57 0.80 1.74
CA SER A 171 -37.45 0.05 0.82
C SER A 171 -36.95 -0.05 -0.62
N ASN A 172 -35.96 0.76 -1.02
CA ASN A 172 -35.32 0.69 -2.33
C ASN A 172 -33.95 -0.01 -2.31
N HIS A 173 -33.48 -0.46 -1.13
CA HIS A 173 -32.06 -0.59 -0.78
C HIS A 173 -31.31 0.73 -1.03
N ALA A 174 -30.20 1.03 -0.35
CA ALA A 174 -29.42 2.23 -0.65
C ALA A 174 -28.61 2.03 -1.94
N VAL A 175 -29.30 1.80 -3.06
CA VAL A 175 -28.72 1.57 -4.38
C VAL A 175 -28.25 2.89 -4.93
N MET A 176 -26.96 2.94 -5.27
CA MET A 176 -26.32 4.05 -5.96
C MET A 176 -26.11 3.66 -7.41
N ASP A 177 -26.49 4.57 -8.30
CA ASP A 177 -26.11 4.52 -9.70
C ASP A 177 -24.64 4.96 -9.81
N CYS A 178 -23.76 4.04 -10.20
CA CYS A 178 -22.33 4.26 -10.36
C CYS A 178 -22.02 4.34 -11.87
N ASP A 179 -21.72 5.53 -12.37
CA ASP A 179 -21.41 5.75 -13.78
C ASP A 179 -20.02 5.23 -14.12
N THR A 180 -19.99 4.26 -15.03
CA THR A 180 -18.76 3.64 -15.52
C THR A 180 -18.58 3.85 -17.02
N SER A 181 -17.40 3.51 -17.54
CA SER A 181 -17.15 3.50 -18.98
C SER A 181 -18.03 2.52 -19.77
N ALA A 182 -18.68 1.56 -19.10
CA ALA A 182 -19.63 0.62 -19.71
C ALA A 182 -21.11 0.96 -19.43
N GLY A 183 -21.38 2.10 -18.79
CA GLY A 183 -22.73 2.53 -18.41
C GLY A 183 -22.95 2.57 -16.90
N THR A 184 -24.19 2.84 -16.50
CA THR A 184 -24.57 3.00 -15.10
C THR A 184 -24.86 1.65 -14.46
N ILE A 185 -24.13 1.32 -13.39
CA ILE A 185 -24.29 0.08 -12.62
C ILE A 185 -24.91 0.41 -11.26
N ARG A 186 -25.89 -0.39 -10.85
CA ARG A 186 -26.59 -0.24 -9.57
C ARG A 186 -25.91 -1.06 -8.50
N ILE A 187 -25.33 -0.38 -7.51
CA ILE A 187 -24.61 -1.00 -6.40
C ILE A 187 -25.25 -0.62 -5.07
N GLY A 188 -25.51 -1.61 -4.20
CA GLY A 188 -26.16 -1.46 -2.89
C GLY A 188 -25.20 -1.83 -1.77
N HIS A 189 -25.51 -2.89 -1.03
CA HIS A 189 -24.74 -3.36 0.12
C HIS A 189 -23.30 -3.76 -0.21
N GLU A 190 -23.00 -4.06 -1.47
CA GLU A 190 -21.65 -4.39 -1.95
C GLU A 190 -20.66 -3.23 -1.71
N ARG A 191 -21.16 -1.99 -1.62
CA ARG A 191 -20.37 -0.77 -1.35
C ARG A 191 -19.62 -0.83 -0.02
N PHE A 192 -20.26 -1.36 1.03
CA PHE A 192 -19.66 -1.47 2.36
C PHE A 192 -19.24 -2.88 2.73
N GLN A 193 -19.78 -3.90 2.05
CA GLN A 193 -19.36 -5.28 2.24
C GLN A 193 -17.98 -5.57 1.64
N CYS A 194 -17.66 -5.06 0.44
CA CYS A 194 -16.38 -5.38 -0.18
C CYS A 194 -15.14 -4.88 0.58
N PRO A 195 -15.07 -3.63 1.11
CA PRO A 195 -13.89 -3.18 1.86
C PRO A 195 -13.84 -3.77 3.27
N GLU A 196 -14.91 -4.42 3.77
CA GLU A 196 -14.89 -5.12 5.06
C GLU A 196 -13.85 -6.25 5.07
N ALA A 197 -13.49 -6.80 3.90
CA ALA A 197 -12.41 -7.78 3.77
C ALA A 197 -11.05 -7.28 4.33
N LEU A 198 -10.84 -5.95 4.44
CA LEU A 198 -9.66 -5.40 5.12
C LEU A 198 -9.68 -5.62 6.63
N PHE A 199 -10.86 -5.70 7.25
CA PHE A 199 -11.03 -5.96 8.68
C PHE A 199 -11.27 -7.44 8.96
N ASP A 200 -12.00 -8.12 8.08
CA ASP A 200 -12.28 -9.54 8.16
C ASP A 200 -11.90 -10.26 6.85
N PRO A 201 -10.63 -10.70 6.72
CA PRO A 201 -10.17 -11.49 5.59
C PRO A 201 -10.92 -12.81 5.34
N SER A 202 -11.63 -13.36 6.32
CA SER A 202 -12.38 -14.61 6.15
C SER A 202 -13.48 -14.48 5.09
N LEU A 203 -14.00 -13.27 4.88
CA LEU A 203 -15.02 -12.96 3.86
C LEU A 203 -14.58 -13.28 2.44
N ILE A 204 -13.27 -13.30 2.19
CA ILE A 204 -12.66 -13.63 0.90
C ILE A 204 -11.88 -14.95 0.94
N GLY A 205 -12.11 -15.78 1.97
CA GLY A 205 -11.45 -17.08 2.14
C GLY A 205 -9.96 -16.97 2.52
N GLN A 206 -9.55 -15.85 3.13
CA GLN A 206 -8.19 -15.61 3.60
C GLN A 206 -8.09 -15.78 5.12
N ASP A 207 -8.56 -16.92 5.65
CA ASP A 207 -8.68 -17.17 7.10
C ASP A 207 -7.35 -17.13 7.87
N SER A 208 -6.22 -17.32 7.16
CA SER A 208 -4.87 -17.22 7.73
C SER A 208 -4.38 -15.77 7.85
N SER A 209 -5.04 -14.83 7.18
CA SER A 209 -4.69 -13.41 7.20
C SER A 209 -5.46 -12.69 8.29
N LYS A 210 -4.81 -11.71 8.91
CA LYS A 210 -5.41 -10.85 9.92
C LYS A 210 -5.91 -9.54 9.30
N GLY A 211 -6.97 -8.98 9.87
CA GLY A 211 -7.45 -7.65 9.51
C GLY A 211 -6.44 -6.54 9.80
N ILE A 212 -6.59 -5.39 9.14
CA ILE A 212 -5.66 -4.27 9.21
C ILE A 212 -5.46 -3.72 10.65
N HIS A 213 -6.52 -3.76 11.46
CA HIS A 213 -6.49 -3.36 12.88
C HIS A 213 -5.62 -4.31 13.71
N LEU A 214 -5.70 -5.62 13.45
CA LEU A 214 -4.91 -6.64 14.15
C LEU A 214 -3.45 -6.62 13.73
N ILE A 215 -3.12 -6.42 12.45
CA ILE A 215 -1.71 -6.34 12.02
C ILE A 215 -1.02 -5.05 12.50
N ILE A 216 -1.77 -3.97 12.75
CA ILE A 216 -1.25 -2.78 13.43
C ILE A 216 -0.97 -3.12 14.89
N TYR A 217 -1.97 -3.68 15.59
CA TYR A 217 -1.86 -4.08 16.99
C TYR A 217 -0.68 -5.04 17.22
N ASP A 218 -0.63 -6.14 16.49
CA ASP A 218 0.44 -7.14 16.59
C ASP A 218 1.82 -6.55 16.29
N SER A 219 1.91 -5.57 15.41
CA SER A 219 3.18 -4.91 15.07
C SER A 219 3.66 -4.03 16.21
N ILE A 220 2.74 -3.31 16.88
CA ILE A 220 3.03 -2.52 18.10
C ILE A 220 3.37 -3.44 19.27
N GLU A 221 2.70 -4.58 19.42
CA GLU A 221 2.97 -5.56 20.49
C GLU A 221 4.37 -6.20 20.41
N ARG A 222 5.03 -6.13 19.24
CA ARG A 222 6.43 -6.56 19.09
C ARG A 222 7.44 -5.50 19.54
N ILE A 223 6.98 -4.29 19.86
CA ILE A 223 7.80 -3.19 20.35
C ILE A 223 7.86 -3.27 21.88
N ASP A 224 8.93 -2.73 22.46
CA ASP A 224 9.07 -2.55 23.90
C ASP A 224 7.87 -1.78 24.48
N ALA A 225 7.33 -2.28 25.60
CA ALA A 225 6.10 -1.79 26.22
C ALA A 225 6.18 -0.29 26.57
N ASP A 226 7.36 0.20 26.93
CA ASP A 226 7.57 1.58 27.39
C ASP A 226 7.29 2.62 26.31
N VAL A 227 7.40 2.26 25.03
CA VAL A 227 7.21 3.18 23.89
C VAL A 227 5.95 2.91 23.08
N ARG A 228 5.18 1.85 23.38
CA ARG A 228 3.97 1.49 22.59
C ARG A 228 2.94 2.61 22.53
N SER A 229 2.78 3.37 23.60
CA SER A 229 1.86 4.53 23.62
C SER A 229 2.19 5.54 22.54
N ASP A 230 3.47 5.73 22.24
CA ASP A 230 3.91 6.67 21.20
C ASP A 230 3.54 6.15 19.81
N PHE A 231 3.59 4.83 19.58
CA PHE A 231 3.17 4.24 18.31
C PHE A 231 1.66 4.31 18.10
N TYR A 232 0.84 4.08 19.14
CA TYR A 232 -0.61 4.30 19.05
C TYR A 232 -0.96 5.78 18.80
N ALA A 233 -0.19 6.69 19.36
CA ALA A 233 -0.34 8.13 19.14
C ALA A 233 0.25 8.61 17.80
N ASN A 234 0.90 7.74 17.01
CA ASN A 234 1.54 8.08 15.75
C ASN A 234 1.31 7.00 14.67
N ILE A 235 0.05 6.72 14.34
CA ILE A 235 -0.33 5.83 13.24
C ILE A 235 -0.39 6.63 11.93
N VAL A 236 0.28 6.15 10.88
CA VAL A 236 0.24 6.75 9.53
C VAL A 236 -0.37 5.77 8.54
N LEU A 237 -1.31 6.24 7.73
CA LEU A 237 -1.92 5.46 6.65
C LEU A 237 -1.33 5.86 5.30
N CYS A 238 -0.90 4.87 4.51
CA CYS A 238 -0.32 5.06 3.19
C CYS A 238 -0.93 4.09 2.17
N GLY A 239 -1.12 4.56 0.93
CA GLY A 239 -1.53 3.73 -0.20
C GLY A 239 -3.03 3.81 -0.53
N GLY A 240 -3.37 3.44 -1.77
CA GLY A 240 -4.70 3.67 -2.34
C GLY A 240 -5.85 2.97 -1.60
N SER A 241 -5.62 1.79 -1.02
CA SER A 241 -6.65 1.07 -0.26
C SER A 241 -6.91 1.66 1.13
N THR A 242 -6.12 2.66 1.55
CA THR A 242 -6.40 3.45 2.76
C THR A 242 -7.28 4.68 2.51
N LEU A 243 -7.79 4.83 1.27
CA LEU A 243 -8.61 5.97 0.88
C LEU A 243 -10.12 5.76 1.07
N PHE A 244 -10.56 4.54 1.39
CA PHE A 244 -11.96 4.27 1.68
C PHE A 244 -12.47 5.20 2.78
N ALA A 245 -13.60 5.87 2.52
CA ALA A 245 -14.26 6.69 3.51
C ALA A 245 -14.62 5.85 4.74
N GLY A 246 -14.42 6.39 5.95
CA GLY A 246 -14.70 5.68 7.20
C GLY A 246 -13.55 4.84 7.78
N ILE A 247 -12.47 4.59 7.02
CA ILE A 247 -11.36 3.74 7.48
C ILE A 247 -10.76 4.23 8.80
N ASP A 248 -10.55 5.54 8.96
CA ASP A 248 -9.94 6.12 10.15
C ASP A 248 -10.77 5.84 11.40
N ALA A 249 -12.09 6.10 11.31
CA ALA A 249 -13.00 5.97 12.43
C ALA A 249 -13.17 4.51 12.84
N ARG A 250 -13.32 3.61 11.85
CA ARG A 250 -13.40 2.17 12.08
C ARG A 250 -12.11 1.63 12.67
N LEU A 251 -10.96 2.03 12.14
CA LEU A 251 -9.66 1.55 12.61
C LEU A 251 -9.41 1.93 14.08
N VAL A 252 -9.70 3.18 14.45
CA VAL A 252 -9.60 3.63 15.85
C VAL A 252 -10.54 2.83 16.75
N GLN A 253 -11.79 2.62 16.32
CA GLN A 253 -12.78 1.86 17.10
C GLN A 253 -12.37 0.39 17.29
N GLU A 254 -11.84 -0.27 16.26
CA GLU A 254 -11.41 -1.66 16.38
C GLU A 254 -10.17 -1.79 17.25
N ILE A 255 -9.19 -0.87 17.13
CA ILE A 255 -7.99 -0.89 17.97
C ILE A 255 -8.36 -0.66 19.45
N GLU A 256 -9.28 0.26 19.75
CA GLU A 256 -9.73 0.54 21.13
C GLU A 256 -10.34 -0.68 21.83
N LYS A 257 -10.94 -1.62 21.07
CA LYS A 257 -11.53 -2.85 21.62
C LYS A 257 -10.48 -3.91 21.97
N LEU A 258 -9.24 -3.76 21.52
CA LEU A 258 -8.19 -4.77 21.72
C LEU A 258 -7.63 -4.69 23.15
N GLU A 259 -7.19 -5.85 23.65
CA GLU A 259 -6.55 -5.94 24.96
C GLU A 259 -5.30 -5.07 25.00
N ASN A 260 -5.02 -4.40 26.13
CA ASN A 260 -3.84 -3.52 26.33
C ASN A 260 -3.75 -2.30 25.39
N ALA A 261 -4.69 -2.12 24.45
CA ALA A 261 -4.76 -0.91 23.66
C ALA A 261 -5.18 0.29 24.54
N PRO A 262 -4.68 1.50 24.25
CA PRO A 262 -5.05 2.67 25.01
C PRO A 262 -6.46 3.15 24.66
N SER A 263 -7.04 3.98 25.53
CA SER A 263 -8.34 4.63 25.29
C SER A 263 -8.36 5.43 23.98
N ARG A 264 -9.53 5.54 23.35
CA ARG A 264 -9.74 6.23 22.05
C ARG A 264 -8.95 7.51 21.85
N ASP A 265 -8.94 8.41 22.84
CA ASP A 265 -8.33 9.74 22.74
C ASP A 265 -6.80 9.71 22.55
N LYS A 266 -6.17 8.58 22.87
CA LYS A 266 -4.73 8.36 22.72
C LYS A 266 -4.36 7.75 21.38
N ILE A 267 -5.31 7.15 20.66
CA ILE A 267 -5.07 6.54 19.35
C ILE A 267 -5.21 7.64 18.29
N LYS A 268 -4.13 7.93 17.57
CA LYS A 268 -4.11 9.02 16.58
C LYS A 268 -3.62 8.54 15.24
N ILE A 269 -4.45 8.79 14.24
CA ILE A 269 -4.11 8.62 12.84
C ILE A 269 -3.68 9.98 12.28
N HIS A 270 -2.44 10.05 11.84
CA HIS A 270 -1.86 11.21 11.18
C HIS A 270 -2.27 11.27 9.72
N ASP A 271 -2.36 12.50 9.24
CA ASP A 271 -2.70 12.85 7.87
C ASP A 271 -4.07 12.34 7.41
N LYS A 272 -5.09 13.16 7.64
CA LYS A 272 -6.47 12.94 7.17
C LYS A 272 -6.67 13.37 5.72
N ASN A 273 -5.64 13.87 5.03
CA ASN A 273 -5.76 14.29 3.65
C ASN A 273 -5.54 13.10 2.70
N HIS A 274 -6.62 12.65 2.09
CA HIS A 274 -6.62 11.53 1.14
C HIS A 274 -5.61 11.68 -0.01
N LEU A 275 -5.41 12.88 -0.55
CA LEU A 275 -4.43 13.11 -1.63
C LEU A 275 -2.99 12.88 -1.15
N LYS A 276 -2.71 13.24 0.11
CA LYS A 276 -1.39 13.01 0.69
C LYS A 276 -1.14 11.53 0.95
N ARG A 277 -2.13 10.76 1.40
CA ARG A 277 -1.98 9.30 1.61
C ARG A 277 -1.61 8.54 0.33
N LEU A 278 -2.24 8.89 -0.78
CA LEU A 278 -1.99 8.24 -2.08
C LEU A 278 -0.55 8.44 -2.55
N TYR A 279 -0.02 9.66 -2.41
CA TYR A 279 1.31 10.03 -2.90
C TYR A 279 2.36 10.16 -1.79
N SER A 280 2.04 9.79 -0.55
CA SER A 280 2.87 9.99 0.64
C SER A 280 4.26 9.41 0.46
N THR A 281 4.35 8.18 -0.02
CA THR A 281 5.63 7.52 -0.34
C THR A 281 6.46 8.33 -1.35
N TRP A 282 5.83 8.86 -2.40
CA TRP A 282 6.53 9.65 -3.42
C TRP A 282 6.96 11.03 -2.90
N ILE A 283 6.08 11.70 -2.15
CA ILE A 283 6.36 12.98 -1.47
C ILE A 283 7.53 12.81 -0.50
N GLY A 284 7.52 11.76 0.31
CA GLY A 284 8.59 11.41 1.23
C GLY A 284 9.92 11.13 0.53
N GLY A 285 9.88 10.42 -0.59
CA GLY A 285 11.04 10.20 -1.45
C GLY A 285 11.62 11.50 -2.00
N SER A 286 10.76 12.43 -2.44
CA SER A 286 11.16 13.75 -2.92
C SER A 286 11.79 14.60 -1.80
N ILE A 287 11.23 14.56 -0.60
CA ILE A 287 11.80 15.22 0.59
C ILE A 287 13.18 14.64 0.89
N LEU A 288 13.29 13.31 1.00
CA LEU A 288 14.55 12.61 1.31
C LEU A 288 15.64 12.91 0.27
N ALA A 289 15.29 12.84 -1.02
CA ALA A 289 16.20 13.14 -2.12
C ALA A 289 16.72 14.58 -2.12
N SER A 290 15.99 15.50 -1.49
CA SER A 290 16.35 16.93 -1.39
C SER A 290 17.26 17.23 -0.19
N VAL A 291 17.47 16.28 0.73
CA VAL A 291 18.35 16.46 1.90
C VAL A 291 19.81 16.32 1.48
N SER A 292 20.65 17.31 1.79
CA SER A 292 22.06 17.32 1.36
C SER A 292 22.89 16.16 1.92
N THR A 293 22.63 15.74 3.16
CA THR A 293 23.31 14.60 3.82
C THR A 293 22.90 13.25 3.24
N PHE A 294 21.78 13.17 2.52
CA PHE A 294 21.31 11.92 1.94
C PHE A 294 22.26 11.38 0.85
N LYS A 295 23.04 12.26 0.20
CA LYS A 295 24.00 11.87 -0.85
C LYS A 295 25.04 10.86 -0.38
N SER A 296 25.41 10.86 0.91
CA SER A 296 26.39 9.90 1.44
C SER A 296 25.81 8.49 1.61
N MET A 297 24.48 8.34 1.59
CA MET A 297 23.80 7.05 1.71
C MET A 297 23.69 6.30 0.37
N TRP A 298 23.90 6.99 -0.74
CA TRP A 298 23.74 6.41 -2.08
C TRP A 298 24.79 5.34 -2.34
N ILE A 299 24.40 4.33 -3.12
CA ILE A 299 25.33 3.41 -3.76
C ILE A 299 25.76 4.08 -5.05
N THR A 300 27.05 4.39 -5.19
CA THR A 300 27.59 4.97 -6.42
C THR A 300 27.92 3.88 -7.45
N GLU A 301 28.01 4.26 -8.72
CA GLU A 301 28.47 3.38 -9.81
C GLU A 301 29.82 2.72 -9.47
N SER A 302 30.78 3.47 -8.92
CA SER A 302 32.10 2.94 -8.54
C SER A 302 32.02 1.84 -7.47
N GLU A 303 31.13 2.00 -6.48
CA GLU A 303 30.93 1.02 -5.43
C GLU A 303 30.21 -0.23 -5.97
N PHE A 304 29.25 -0.03 -6.88
CA PHE A 304 28.55 -1.12 -7.57
C PHE A 304 29.49 -1.94 -8.45
N VAL A 305 30.36 -1.30 -9.25
CA VAL A 305 31.36 -2.01 -10.07
C VAL A 305 32.32 -2.83 -9.21
N HIS A 306 32.68 -2.32 -8.02
CA HIS A 306 33.59 -3.02 -7.11
C HIS A 306 32.94 -4.19 -6.35
N SER A 307 31.72 -3.99 -5.84
CA SER A 307 31.06 -4.93 -4.92
C SER A 307 29.98 -5.79 -5.57
N GLY A 308 29.61 -5.47 -6.80
CA GLY A 308 28.49 -6.05 -7.51
C GLY A 308 27.13 -5.72 -6.85
N PRO A 309 26.06 -6.45 -7.24
CA PRO A 309 24.69 -6.18 -6.82
C PRO A 309 24.46 -6.35 -5.32
N THR A 310 25.24 -7.21 -4.67
CA THR A 310 25.10 -7.55 -3.25
C THR A 310 25.33 -6.36 -2.31
N ILE A 311 25.92 -5.26 -2.81
CA ILE A 311 26.08 -4.01 -2.07
C ILE A 311 24.77 -3.44 -1.55
N VAL A 312 23.66 -3.72 -2.25
CA VAL A 312 22.31 -3.29 -1.87
C VAL A 312 21.88 -3.81 -0.50
N HIS A 313 22.44 -4.93 -0.04
CA HIS A 313 22.18 -5.52 1.28
C HIS A 313 23.05 -4.92 2.38
N ARG A 314 24.12 -4.20 2.02
CA ARG A 314 25.07 -3.60 2.96
C ARG A 314 24.80 -2.12 3.22
N LYS A 315 24.37 -1.36 2.20
CA LYS A 315 24.13 0.09 2.34
C LYS A 315 22.68 0.48 2.57
N CYS A 316 21.73 -0.36 2.14
CA CYS A 316 20.31 -0.05 2.28
C CYS A 316 19.64 -1.00 3.28
N PHE A 317 19.49 -0.52 4.53
CA PHE A 317 18.84 -1.25 5.62
C PHE A 317 17.34 -0.96 5.62
N SER A 318 16.58 -1.76 4.88
CA SER A 318 15.11 -1.70 4.83
C SER A 318 14.54 -3.04 4.42
#